data_AF-A0A450RTD8-F1
#
_entry.id   AF-A0A450RTD8-F1
#
_cell.length_a   1.000
_cell.length_b   1.000
_cell.length_c   1.000
_cell.angle_alpha   90.00
_cell.angle_beta   90.00
_cell.angle_gamma   90.00
#
_symmetry.space_group_name_H-M   'P 1'
#
loop_
_entity.id
_entity.type
_entity.pdbx_description
1 polymer ?
#
loop_
_entity_poly.entity_id
_entity_poly.type
_entity_poly.pdbx_seq_one_letter_code
_entity_poly.pdbx_strand_id
1 'polypeptide(L)' 'MFEIRQTTAYSAWFENLRDRAAKARIDVRIRRLSLGNPGDARPVGEGISELRVDYGPGYRIYFVRR' A
#
# COMPACT_ATOMS: atom_id res chain seq x y z
N MET A 1 -9.95 -11.56 6.54
CA MET A 1 -9.98 -10.89 5.22
C MET A 1 -10.51 -9.48 5.44
N PHE A 2 -9.88 -8.47 4.86
CA PHE A 2 -10.26 -7.06 4.99
C PHE A 2 -10.72 -6.53 3.63
N GLU A 3 -11.73 -5.67 3.64
CA GLU A 3 -12.08 -4.85 2.50
C GLU A 3 -11.02 -3.75 2.33
N ILE A 4 -10.51 -3.59 1.11
CA ILE A 4 -9.58 -2.51 0.78
C ILE A 4 -10.39 -1.38 0.14
N ARG A 5 -10.38 -0.22 0.78
CA ARG A 5 -10.92 1.02 0.24
C ARG A 5 -9.78 1.97 -0.06
N GLN A 6 -9.72 2.47 -1.29
CA GLN A 6 -8.70 3.41 -1.72
C GLN A 6 -9.18 4.84 -1.49
N THR A 7 -8.27 5.73 -1.10
CA THR A 7 -8.54 7.17 -1.08
C THR A 7 -8.41 7.71 -2.50
N THR A 8 -9.11 8.80 -2.82
CA THR A 8 -8.99 9.48 -4.11
C THR A 8 -7.53 9.87 -4.43
N ALA A 9 -6.78 10.31 -3.41
CA ALA A 9 -5.36 10.63 -3.55
C ALA A 9 -4.50 9.42 -3.92
N TYR A 10 -4.74 8.26 -3.28
CA TYR A 10 -4.04 7.02 -3.63
C TYR A 10 -4.38 6.58 -5.06
N SER A 11 -5.66 6.54 -5.42
CA SER A 11 -6.09 6.06 -6.74
C SER A 11 -5.51 6.94 -7.86
N ALA A 12 -5.59 8.26 -7.72
CA ALA A 12 -5.01 9.20 -8.69
C ALA A 12 -3.49 9.05 -8.81
N TRP A 13 -2.77 8.94 -7.70
CA TRP A 13 -1.32 8.71 -7.70
C TRP A 13 -0.96 7.38 -8.38
N PHE A 14 -1.66 6.30 -8.02
CA PHE A 14 -1.40 4.97 -8.54
C PHE A 14 -1.70 4.85 -10.04
N GLU A 15 -2.76 5.50 -10.52
CA GLU A 15 -3.10 5.58 -11.95
C GLU A 15 -1.99 6.26 -12.75
N ASN A 16 -1.41 7.34 -12.22
CA ASN A 16 -0.35 8.11 -12.87
C ASN A 16 1.05 7.51 -12.72
N LEU A 17 1.22 6.43 -11.94
CA LEU A 17 2.50 5.74 -11.80
C LEU A 17 2.89 5.05 -13.11
N ARG A 18 3.96 5.52 -13.77
CA ARG A 18 4.42 4.98 -15.07
C ARG A 18 5.07 3.60 -14.96
N ASP A 19 5.68 3.31 -13.82
CA ASP A 19 6.37 2.05 -13.58
C ASP A 19 5.36 0.91 -13.32
N ARG A 20 5.13 0.10 -14.35
CA ARG A 20 4.20 -1.04 -14.29
C ARG A 20 4.65 -2.12 -13.31
N ALA A 21 5.96 -2.32 -13.14
CA ALA A 21 6.49 -3.31 -12.21
C ALA A 21 6.29 -2.84 -10.76
N ALA A 22 6.44 -1.55 -10.50
CA ALA A 22 6.09 -0.97 -9.21
C ALA A 22 4.60 -1.13 -8.90
N LYS A 23 3.71 -0.83 -9.87
CA LYS A 23 2.26 -1.04 -9.69
C LYS A 23 1.92 -2.47 -9.29
N ALA A 24 2.42 -3.45 -10.04
CA ALA A 24 2.17 -4.86 -9.74
C ALA A 24 2.66 -5.27 -8.34
N ARG A 25 3.82 -4.78 -7.91
CA ARG A 25 4.37 -5.08 -6.57
C ARG A 25 3.53 -4.45 -5.47
N ILE A 26 3.05 -3.22 -5.66
CA ILE A 26 2.14 -2.54 -4.73
C ILE A 26 0.82 -3.31 -4.63
N ASP A 27 0.22 -3.72 -5.76
CA ASP A 27 -1.03 -4.49 -5.77
C ASP A 27 -0.89 -5.81 -5.03
N VAL A 28 0.21 -6.54 -5.25
CA VAL A 28 0.49 -7.79 -4.52
C VAL A 28 0.60 -7.52 -3.01
N ARG A 29 1.24 -6.42 -2.61
CA ARG A 29 1.37 -6.06 -1.19
C ARG A 29 0.03 -5.68 -0.57
N ILE A 30 -0.81 -4.92 -1.26
CA ILE A 30 -2.17 -4.59 -0.81
C ILE A 30 -3.04 -5.85 -0.76
N ARG A 31 -2.93 -6.77 -1.71
CA ARG A 31 -3.65 -8.04 -1.70
C ARG A 31 -3.26 -8.91 -0.51
N ARG A 32 -1.97 -8.99 -0.18
CA ARG A 32 -1.51 -9.72 1.01
C ARG A 32 -2.04 -9.06 2.29
N LEU A 33 -2.00 -7.73 2.36
CA LEU A 33 -2.60 -6.98 3.46
C LEU A 33 -4.09 -7.31 3.62
N SER A 34 -4.86 -7.34 2.53
CA SER A 34 -6.29 -7.71 2.55
C SER A 34 -6.56 -9.12 3.06
N LEU A 35 -5.57 -10.02 2.95
CA LEU A 35 -5.66 -11.39 3.45
C LEU A 35 -5.19 -11.52 4.91
N GLY A 36 -4.81 -10.42 5.56
CA GLY A 36 -4.29 -10.44 6.93
C GLY A 36 -2.78 -10.67 7.03
N ASN A 37 -2.07 -10.61 5.90
CA ASN A 37 -0.63 -10.83 5.81
C ASN A 37 0.09 -9.53 5.42
N PRO A 38 0.23 -8.55 6.34
CA PRO A 38 0.78 -7.23 6.03
C PRO A 38 2.26 -7.26 5.62
N GLY A 39 3.03 -8.24 6.08
CA GLY A 39 4.48 -8.29 5.87
C GLY A 39 5.17 -7.10 6.53
N ASP A 40 6.02 -6.38 5.79
CA ASP A 40 6.68 -5.17 6.29
C ASP A 40 5.71 -3.98 6.29
N ALA A 41 4.86 -3.94 7.32
CA ALA A 41 4.04 -2.81 7.68
C ALA A 41 4.31 -2.40 9.12
N ARG A 42 4.39 -1.09 9.39
CA ARG A 42 4.70 -0.57 10.73
C ARG A 42 3.79 0.60 11.08
N PRO A 43 3.34 0.73 12.34
CA PRO A 43 2.68 1.95 12.78
C PRO A 43 3.66 3.12 12.70
N VAL A 44 3.18 4.28 12.24
CA VAL A 44 3.98 5.52 12.14
C VAL A 44 3.42 6.65 13.01
N GLY A 45 2.41 6.36 13.83
CA GLY A 45 1.74 7.32 14.72
C GLY A 45 0.31 7.62 14.27
N GLU A 46 -0.48 8.23 15.15
CA GLU A 46 -1.83 8.74 14.86
C GLU A 46 -2.80 7.71 14.24
N GLY A 47 -2.61 6.42 14.55
CA GLY A 47 -3.42 5.34 13.99
C GLY A 47 -3.10 4.98 12.53
N ILE A 48 -2.06 5.57 11.95
CA ILE A 48 -1.60 5.32 10.58
C ILE A 48 -0.53 4.23 10.58
N SER A 49 -0.60 3.35 9.59
CA SER A 49 0.40 2.33 9.30
C SER A 49 1.02 2.55 7.93
N GLU A 50 2.33 2.35 7.84
CA GLU A 50 3.11 2.42 6.61
C GLU A 50 3.41 1.00 6.10
N LEU A 51 3.00 0.69 4.88
CA LEU A 51 3.36 -0.51 4.14
C LEU A 51 4.55 -0.21 3.23
N ARG A 52 5.67 -0.90 3.46
CA ARG A 52 6.93 -0.66 2.75
C ARG A 52 7.06 -1.60 1.55
N VAL A 53 7.36 -1.02 0.40
CA VAL A 53 7.67 -1.74 -0.83
C VAL A 53 9.08 -1.36 -1.28
N ASP A 54 10.04 -2.23 -0.99
CA ASP A 54 11.44 -2.03 -1.36
C ASP A 54 11.65 -2.40 -2.84
N TYR A 55 11.38 -1.44 -3.71
CA TYR A 55 11.58 -1.55 -5.15
C TYR A 55 11.78 -0.17 -5.78
N GLY A 56 12.73 -0.06 -6.69
CA GLY A 56 13.05 1.20 -7.37
C GLY A 56 13.38 2.30 -6.35
N PRO A 57 12.68 3.45 -6.35
CA PRO A 57 12.90 4.53 -5.39
C PRO A 57 12.49 4.19 -3.94
N GLY A 58 11.85 3.04 -3.71
CA GLY A 58 11.30 2.67 -2.41
C GLY A 58 9.94 3.31 -2.16
N TYR A 59 8.87 2.55 -2.38
CA TYR A 59 7.50 3.06 -2.23
C TYR A 59 6.98 2.85 -0.80
N ARG A 60 6.13 3.77 -0.34
CA ARG A 60 5.46 3.75 0.97
C ARG A 60 3.98 3.98 0.77
N ILE A 61 3.16 3.03 1.22
CA ILE A 61 1.70 3.16 1.17
C ILE A 61 1.20 3.33 2.59
N TYR A 62 0.51 4.43 2.86
CA TYR A 62 -0.07 4.70 4.17
C TYR A 62 -1.53 4.24 4.21
N PHE A 63 -1.91 3.57 5.30
CA PHE A 63 -3.26 3.08 5.48
C PHE A 63 -3.69 3.13 6.94
N VAL A 64 -5.00 3.12 7.15
CA VAL A 64 -5.65 2.96 8.46
C VAL A 64 -6.53 1.73 8.40
N ARG A 65 -6.73 1.08 9.55
CA ARG A 65 -7.67 -0.04 9.70
C ARG A 65 -8.80 0.41 10.62
N ARG A 66 -10.03 0.31 10.13
CA ARG A 66 -11.27 0.62 10.85
C ARG A 66 -12.32 -0.45 10.58
#